data_AF-A0A952I3U3-F1
#
_entry.id   AF-A0A952I3U3-F1
#
_cell.length_a   1.000
_cell.length_b   1.000
_cell.length_c   1.000
_cell.angle_alpha   90.00
_cell.angle_beta   90.00
_cell.angle_gamma   90.00
#
_symmetry.space_group_name_H-M   'P 1'
#
loop_
_entity.id
_entity.type
_entity.pdbx_description
1 polymer ?
#
loop_
_entity_poly.entity_id
_entity_poly.type
_entity_poly.pdbx_seq_one_letter_code
_entity_poly.pdbx_strand_id
1 'polypeptide(L)'
;MKMMFKILLINLCIIFSFSSYSQANSKASFNSDSTQWIKYLTISLHYQYGNILATNDFVRGENQTGKRLKNFYSFSFEAGKQTTGNKPWERIYQLPEYGLGLFYGNLNSPEEIGQPVAVYGYFKAPFKRCNKISLFYKFGFGLAFNWKPFHQDNNPYNYTIGSEKTAFILGKLGVSYQLGKHWESSLGITANHFSNGAVEMPNWGLNLASIDLALKYRVSQLPGKVDKAPKARKLSELYAVVFGGKKQTWFYDRRQTEPNKFVHMGYLIGGVSTG
;
A
#
# COMPACT_ATOMS: atom_id res chain seq x y z
N MET A 1 -13.27 -10.60 -19.86
CA MET A 1 -11.98 -10.29 -19.21
C MET A 1 -11.35 -8.96 -19.64
N LYS A 2 -11.31 -8.58 -20.95
CA LYS A 2 -10.74 -7.30 -21.43
C LYS A 2 -11.51 -6.03 -21.04
N MET A 3 -12.82 -6.13 -20.75
CA MET A 3 -13.69 -4.97 -20.45
C MET A 3 -13.59 -4.49 -18.99
N MET A 4 -13.38 -5.41 -18.04
CA MET A 4 -13.21 -5.07 -16.61
C MET A 4 -11.85 -4.40 -16.32
N PHE A 5 -10.81 -4.71 -17.10
CA PHE A 5 -9.50 -4.08 -16.97
C PHE A 5 -9.54 -2.59 -17.37
N LYS A 6 -10.36 -2.23 -18.37
CA LYS A 6 -10.59 -0.81 -18.74
C LYS A 6 -11.33 -0.05 -17.65
N ILE A 7 -12.34 -0.66 -17.01
CA ILE A 7 -13.13 -0.02 -15.96
C ILE A 7 -12.30 0.19 -14.68
N LEU A 8 -11.38 -0.73 -14.36
CA LEU A 8 -10.50 -0.59 -13.19
C LEU A 8 -9.40 0.47 -13.41
N LEU A 9 -8.83 0.56 -14.61
CA LEU A 9 -7.88 1.64 -14.97
C LEU A 9 -8.56 3.01 -14.92
N ILE A 10 -9.81 3.10 -15.39
CA ILE A 10 -10.61 4.33 -15.34
C ILE A 10 -10.91 4.74 -13.89
N ASN A 11 -11.25 3.80 -13.00
CA ASN A 11 -11.48 4.11 -11.58
C ASN A 11 -10.19 4.51 -10.83
N LEU A 12 -9.04 3.89 -11.14
CA LEU A 12 -7.76 4.30 -10.56
C LEU A 12 -7.32 5.70 -11.05
N CYS A 13 -7.64 6.05 -12.31
CA CYS A 13 -7.47 7.40 -12.84
C CYS A 13 -8.45 8.41 -12.21
N ILE A 14 -9.69 8.03 -11.91
CA ILE A 14 -10.69 8.91 -11.28
C ILE A 14 -10.29 9.25 -9.84
N ILE A 15 -9.74 8.29 -9.08
CA ILE A 15 -9.24 8.55 -7.70
C ILE A 15 -8.03 9.52 -7.72
N PHE A 16 -7.23 9.54 -8.79
CA PHE A 16 -6.17 10.54 -8.99
C PHE A 16 -6.66 11.86 -9.63
N SER A 17 -7.84 11.87 -10.24
CA SER A 17 -8.42 13.06 -10.90
C SER A 17 -9.19 13.96 -9.94
N PHE A 18 -9.64 13.46 -8.79
CA PHE A 18 -10.20 14.29 -7.71
C PHE A 18 -9.10 14.95 -6.86
N SER A 19 -8.20 15.67 -7.54
CA SER A 19 -7.42 16.72 -6.90
C SER A 19 -8.32 17.94 -6.74
N SER A 20 -8.84 18.14 -5.54
CA SER A 20 -9.21 19.43 -4.93
C SER A 20 -9.45 20.58 -5.92
N TYR A 21 -10.70 20.80 -6.34
CA TYR A 21 -11.15 22.12 -6.74
C TYR A 21 -11.22 23.00 -5.48
N SER A 22 -10.09 23.58 -5.09
CA SER A 22 -10.05 24.73 -4.19
C SER A 22 -9.64 25.91 -5.05
N GLN A 23 -10.57 26.85 -5.24
CA GLN A 23 -10.31 28.09 -5.96
C GLN A 23 -9.26 28.90 -5.22
N ALA A 24 -8.11 29.13 -5.86
CA ALA A 24 -7.24 30.25 -5.53
C ALA A 24 -6.72 30.85 -6.84
N ASN A 25 -7.29 32.00 -7.19
CA ASN A 25 -6.82 32.86 -8.27
C ASN A 25 -5.31 33.09 -8.15
N SER A 26 -4.54 32.47 -9.03
CA SER A 26 -3.20 32.91 -9.36
C SER A 26 -3.06 32.81 -10.88
N LYS A 27 -2.74 33.94 -11.51
CA LYS A 27 -2.35 33.99 -12.92
C LYS A 27 -1.04 33.20 -13.04
N ALA A 28 -1.14 31.89 -13.28
CA ALA A 28 0.01 31.05 -13.54
C ALA A 28 0.40 31.21 -15.01
N SER A 29 1.52 31.87 -15.26
CA SER A 29 2.15 31.90 -16.57
C SER A 29 2.57 30.47 -16.93
N PHE A 30 1.96 29.90 -17.98
CA PHE A 30 2.25 28.54 -18.46
C PHE A 30 3.51 28.56 -19.33
N ASN A 31 4.69 28.55 -18.70
CA ASN A 31 5.91 28.05 -19.33
C ASN A 31 6.06 26.56 -18.96
N SER A 32 5.43 25.67 -19.72
CA SER A 32 5.56 24.23 -19.52
C SER A 32 6.82 23.71 -20.20
N ASP A 33 7.95 23.80 -19.50
CA ASP A 33 9.14 23.05 -19.88
C ASP A 33 8.87 21.55 -19.59
N SER A 34 8.73 20.74 -20.65
CA SER A 34 8.37 19.32 -20.60
C SER A 34 9.37 18.45 -19.80
N THR A 35 10.50 19.01 -19.39
CA THR A 35 11.54 18.34 -18.58
C THR A 35 11.34 18.46 -17.06
N GLN A 36 10.43 19.33 -16.60
CA GLN A 36 10.20 19.61 -15.17
C GLN A 36 9.77 18.40 -14.33
N TRP A 37 9.08 17.41 -14.93
CA TRP A 37 8.60 16.25 -14.18
C TRP A 37 9.73 15.26 -13.82
N ILE A 38 10.78 15.18 -14.65
CA ILE A 38 11.95 14.30 -14.43
C ILE A 38 12.84 14.86 -13.32
N LYS A 39 12.90 16.19 -13.19
CA LYS A 39 13.79 16.89 -12.26
C LYS A 39 13.70 16.33 -10.83
N TYR A 40 12.49 16.03 -10.36
CA TYR A 40 12.27 15.56 -8.99
C TYR A 40 11.96 14.07 -8.88
N LEU A 41 12.27 13.30 -9.92
CA LEU A 41 12.12 11.84 -9.95
C LEU A 41 13.07 11.20 -8.93
N THR A 42 12.54 10.21 -8.22
CA THR A 42 13.26 9.34 -7.31
C THR A 42 13.01 7.89 -7.68
N ILE A 43 14.04 7.06 -7.60
CA ILE A 43 13.96 5.62 -7.84
C ILE A 43 14.55 4.91 -6.63
N SER A 44 13.83 3.96 -6.05
CA SER A 44 14.27 3.24 -4.86
C SER A 44 14.16 1.73 -5.06
N LEU A 45 15.17 1.01 -4.58
CA LEU A 45 15.15 -0.43 -4.43
C LEU A 45 15.11 -0.76 -2.94
N HIS A 46 14.20 -1.64 -2.56
CA HIS A 46 13.98 -2.11 -1.20
C HIS A 46 14.20 -3.60 -1.11
N TYR A 47 14.85 -4.03 -0.03
CA TYR A 47 14.91 -5.41 0.40
C TYR A 47 14.34 -5.50 1.81
N GLN A 48 13.38 -6.40 2.03
CA GLN A 48 12.85 -6.67 3.36
C GLN A 48 13.10 -8.12 3.74
N TYR A 49 13.48 -8.33 5.00
CA TYR A 49 13.58 -9.65 5.60
C TYR A 49 12.92 -9.61 6.98
N GLY A 50 12.09 -10.60 7.28
CA GLY A 50 11.28 -10.54 8.48
C GLY A 50 10.46 -11.79 8.78
N ASN A 51 9.44 -11.60 9.61
CA ASN A 51 8.58 -12.64 10.10
C ASN A 51 7.15 -12.48 9.57
N ILE A 52 6.51 -13.62 9.35
CA ILE A 52 5.08 -13.75 9.12
C ILE A 52 4.43 -13.87 10.51
N LEU A 53 3.52 -12.97 10.85
CA LEU A 53 2.89 -12.95 12.16
C LEU A 53 1.83 -14.05 12.25
N ALA A 54 1.91 -14.86 13.32
CA ALA A 54 1.07 -16.04 13.53
C ALA A 54 -0.33 -15.71 14.04
N THR A 55 -1.07 -14.93 13.23
CA THR A 55 -2.42 -14.42 13.55
C THR A 55 -3.54 -15.41 13.26
N ASN A 56 -3.27 -16.52 12.57
CA ASN A 56 -4.24 -17.58 12.28
C ASN A 56 -3.56 -18.97 12.30
N ASP A 57 -4.37 -20.03 12.32
CA ASP A 57 -3.87 -21.39 12.53
C ASP A 57 -3.11 -21.95 11.31
N PHE A 58 -3.50 -21.55 10.09
CA PHE A 58 -2.74 -21.86 8.87
C PHE A 58 -1.28 -21.38 8.97
N VAL A 59 -1.08 -20.14 9.42
CA VAL A 59 0.28 -19.59 9.62
C VAL A 59 0.99 -20.30 10.78
N ARG A 60 0.27 -20.75 11.81
CA ARG A 60 0.85 -21.48 12.97
C ARG A 60 1.32 -22.89 12.64
N GLY A 61 0.82 -23.48 11.55
CA GLY A 61 1.23 -24.80 11.09
C GLY A 61 0.08 -25.77 10.81
N GLU A 62 -1.18 -25.34 10.96
CA GLU A 62 -2.34 -26.10 10.48
C GLU A 62 -2.50 -25.94 8.97
N ASN A 63 -1.53 -26.50 8.25
CA ASN A 63 -1.37 -26.38 6.81
C ASN A 63 -0.85 -27.71 6.23
N GLN A 64 -0.78 -27.82 4.90
CA GLN A 64 -0.45 -29.08 4.23
C GLN A 64 0.93 -29.62 4.66
N THR A 65 1.87 -28.73 4.96
CA THR A 65 3.22 -29.11 5.35
C THR A 65 3.38 -29.36 6.85
N GLY A 66 2.36 -29.06 7.67
CA GLY A 66 2.44 -29.14 9.14
C GLY A 66 3.46 -28.17 9.74
N LYS A 67 3.90 -27.16 8.99
CA LYS A 67 5.03 -26.29 9.35
C LYS A 67 4.57 -24.85 9.47
N ARG A 68 4.96 -24.21 10.58
CA ARG A 68 4.73 -22.77 10.77
C ARG A 68 5.37 -21.95 9.65
N LEU A 69 4.61 -21.04 9.06
CA LEU A 69 5.12 -19.99 8.19
C LEU A 69 5.79 -18.93 9.08
N LYS A 70 7.13 -18.94 9.10
CA LYS A 70 7.91 -18.10 10.03
C LYS A 70 8.50 -16.88 9.36
N ASN A 71 9.25 -17.07 8.28
CA ASN A 71 10.07 -16.02 7.69
C ASN A 71 9.65 -15.73 6.26
N PHE A 72 9.93 -14.50 5.83
CA PHE A 72 9.77 -14.10 4.44
C PHE A 72 10.93 -13.18 4.03
N TYR A 73 11.11 -13.07 2.73
CA TYR A 73 11.87 -11.97 2.15
C TYR A 73 11.06 -11.32 1.03
N SER A 74 11.37 -10.07 0.72
CA SER A 74 10.71 -9.35 -0.36
C SER A 74 11.65 -8.35 -1.01
N PHE A 75 11.33 -8.03 -2.26
CA PHE A 75 11.94 -6.95 -3.00
C PHE A 75 10.86 -5.94 -3.36
N SER A 76 11.19 -4.65 -3.35
CA SER A 76 10.30 -3.64 -3.89
C SER A 76 11.05 -2.61 -4.72
N PHE A 77 10.44 -2.23 -5.83
CA PHE A 77 10.91 -1.16 -6.68
C PHE A 77 9.93 0.01 -6.60
N GLU A 78 10.44 1.21 -6.41
CA GLU A 78 9.61 2.41 -6.27
C GLU A 78 10.07 3.52 -7.19
N ALA A 79 9.10 4.13 -7.87
CA ALA A 79 9.28 5.36 -8.63
C ALA A 79 8.42 6.45 -8.00
N GLY A 80 9.05 7.56 -7.62
CA GLY A 80 8.39 8.61 -6.86
C GLY A 80 8.81 10.01 -7.30
N LYS A 81 8.14 10.99 -6.71
CA LYS A 81 8.42 12.40 -6.91
C LYS A 81 8.68 13.08 -5.57
N GLN A 82 9.86 13.67 -5.46
CA GLN A 82 10.20 14.54 -4.34
C GLN A 82 9.46 15.87 -4.48
N THR A 83 8.75 16.30 -3.44
CA THR A 83 8.10 17.61 -3.45
C THR A 83 9.11 18.75 -3.29
N THR A 84 8.67 19.95 -3.68
CA THR A 84 9.51 21.14 -3.82
C THR A 84 9.38 22.12 -2.66
N GLY A 85 8.24 22.08 -1.96
CA GLY A 85 7.90 23.06 -0.94
C GLY A 85 7.10 24.24 -1.49
N ASN A 86 6.74 24.24 -2.78
CA ASN A 86 6.01 25.33 -3.40
C ASN A 86 4.56 25.41 -2.87
N LYS A 87 3.96 24.27 -2.53
CA LYS A 87 2.60 24.20 -1.98
C LYS A 87 2.62 24.20 -0.44
N PRO A 88 1.62 24.80 0.24
CA PRO A 88 1.56 24.83 1.70
C PRO A 88 1.63 23.46 2.36
N TRP A 89 0.92 22.45 1.85
CA TRP A 89 0.96 21.08 2.40
C TRP A 89 2.34 20.44 2.28
N GLU A 90 3.10 20.75 1.22
CA GLU A 90 4.47 20.26 1.07
C GLU A 90 5.36 20.80 2.19
N ARG A 91 5.13 22.03 2.65
CA ARG A 91 5.83 22.64 3.78
C ARG A 91 5.37 22.06 5.12
N ILE A 92 4.07 21.82 5.30
CA ILE A 92 3.49 21.20 6.51
C ILE A 92 4.10 19.82 6.75
N TYR A 93 4.20 19.01 5.69
CA TYR A 93 4.79 17.67 5.74
C TYR A 93 6.31 17.67 5.46
N GLN A 94 6.99 18.82 5.56
CA GLN A 94 8.44 18.94 5.48
C GLN A 94 9.06 18.29 4.22
N LEU A 95 8.51 18.61 3.05
CA LEU A 95 8.89 18.10 1.73
C LEU A 95 8.70 16.57 1.60
N PRO A 96 7.45 16.08 1.65
CA PRO A 96 7.17 14.66 1.48
C PRO A 96 7.54 14.15 0.08
N GLU A 97 7.61 12.84 -0.06
CA GLU A 97 7.78 12.12 -1.31
C GLU A 97 6.56 11.21 -1.50
N TYR A 98 6.02 11.14 -2.70
CA TYR A 98 4.94 10.21 -3.03
C TYR A 98 5.20 9.56 -4.38
N GLY A 99 4.65 8.37 -4.60
CA GLY A 99 4.96 7.61 -5.80
C GLY A 99 4.20 6.30 -5.90
N LEU A 100 4.66 5.48 -6.83
CA LEU A 100 4.17 4.13 -7.06
C LEU A 100 5.26 3.12 -6.76
N GLY A 101 4.86 1.96 -6.26
CA GLY A 101 5.74 0.85 -5.96
C GLY A 101 5.22 -0.48 -6.48
N LEU A 102 6.17 -1.36 -6.76
CA LEU A 102 5.97 -2.76 -7.08
C LEU A 102 6.63 -3.59 -5.98
N PHE A 103 5.85 -4.45 -5.33
CA PHE A 103 6.31 -5.37 -4.29
C PHE A 103 6.27 -6.79 -4.81
N TYR A 104 7.27 -7.59 -4.48
CA TYR A 104 7.30 -9.04 -4.66
C TYR A 104 7.72 -9.69 -3.34
N GLY A 105 6.89 -10.61 -2.82
CA GLY A 105 7.14 -11.32 -1.58
C GLY A 105 7.32 -12.82 -1.80
N ASN A 106 8.32 -13.40 -1.15
CA ASN A 106 8.47 -14.83 -0.99
C ASN A 106 8.18 -15.23 0.45
N LEU A 107 7.06 -15.92 0.67
CA LEU A 107 6.57 -16.37 1.97
C LEU A 107 7.07 -17.77 2.35
N ASN A 108 7.96 -18.37 1.55
CA ASN A 108 8.48 -19.73 1.69
C ASN A 108 7.42 -20.84 1.69
N SER A 109 6.24 -20.56 1.14
CA SER A 109 5.20 -21.57 0.86
C SER A 109 4.47 -21.22 -0.46
N PRO A 110 5.18 -21.27 -1.61
CA PRO A 110 4.59 -20.93 -2.90
C PRO A 110 3.48 -21.92 -3.31
N GLU A 111 3.44 -23.11 -2.72
CA GLU A 111 2.44 -24.13 -3.01
C GLU A 111 1.12 -23.90 -2.27
N GLU A 112 1.15 -23.40 -1.03
CA GLU A 112 -0.04 -23.28 -0.20
C GLU A 112 -0.61 -21.85 -0.18
N ILE A 113 0.24 -20.82 -0.13
CA ILE A 113 -0.20 -19.42 -0.05
C ILE A 113 0.20 -18.59 -1.28
N GLY A 114 1.21 -19.02 -2.03
CA GLY A 114 1.69 -18.33 -3.23
C GLY A 114 2.79 -17.30 -2.93
N GLN A 115 3.05 -16.43 -3.90
CA GLN A 115 4.10 -15.41 -3.86
C GLN A 115 3.52 -14.06 -4.23
N PRO A 116 3.12 -13.24 -3.25
CA PRO A 116 2.36 -12.04 -3.52
C PRO A 116 3.15 -11.01 -4.34
N VAL A 117 2.50 -10.49 -5.38
CA VAL A 117 2.96 -9.31 -6.13
C VAL A 117 1.98 -8.18 -5.86
N ALA A 118 2.46 -7.01 -5.42
CA ALA A 118 1.58 -5.87 -5.16
C ALA A 118 1.99 -4.63 -5.96
N VAL A 119 0.97 -3.88 -6.41
CA VAL A 119 1.12 -2.54 -6.97
C VAL A 119 0.48 -1.56 -5.99
N TYR A 120 1.21 -0.53 -5.59
CA TYR A 120 0.75 0.38 -4.54
C TYR A 120 1.16 1.83 -4.78
N GLY A 121 0.34 2.76 -4.30
CA GLY A 121 0.74 4.14 -4.09
C GLY A 121 1.33 4.31 -2.69
N TYR A 122 2.30 5.21 -2.54
CA TYR A 122 2.89 5.52 -1.24
C TYR A 122 3.03 7.01 -0.97
N PHE A 123 3.07 7.35 0.31
CA PHE A 123 3.41 8.67 0.85
C PHE A 123 4.48 8.49 1.93
N LYS A 124 5.62 9.15 1.78
CA LYS A 124 6.75 9.17 2.71
C LYS A 124 6.99 10.60 3.16
N ALA A 125 6.99 10.84 4.47
CA ALA A 125 7.27 12.16 5.03
C ALA A 125 8.23 12.07 6.21
N PRO A 126 9.11 13.06 6.37
CA PRO A 126 10.00 13.11 7.53
C PRO A 126 9.23 13.57 8.78
N PHE A 127 9.55 12.98 9.93
CA PHE A 127 9.27 13.60 11.22
C PHE A 127 10.25 14.75 11.47
N LYS A 128 11.54 14.49 11.19
CA LYS A 128 12.64 15.40 11.46
C LYS A 128 13.79 15.17 10.49
N ARG A 129 14.41 16.26 10.04
CA ARG A 129 15.64 16.28 9.23
C ARG A 129 16.78 16.93 10.00
N CYS A 130 17.93 16.26 10.05
CA CYS A 130 19.16 16.72 10.68
C CYS A 130 20.33 16.48 9.73
N ASN A 131 20.78 17.51 9.01
CA ASN A 131 21.86 17.43 8.03
C ASN A 131 21.61 16.30 7.00
N LYS A 132 22.44 15.25 7.02
CA LYS A 132 22.35 14.09 6.13
C LYS A 132 21.35 13.04 6.59
N ILE A 133 20.80 13.15 7.80
CA ILE A 133 19.90 12.16 8.42
C ILE A 133 18.46 12.67 8.36
N SER A 134 17.52 11.77 8.07
CA SER A 134 16.09 12.05 8.20
C SER A 134 15.38 10.87 8.85
N LEU A 135 14.64 11.15 9.93
CA LEU A 135 13.67 10.21 10.49
C LEU A 135 12.36 10.38 9.74
N PHE A 136 11.77 9.30 9.25
CA PHE A 136 10.58 9.34 8.41
C PHE A 136 9.54 8.28 8.79
N TYR A 137 8.30 8.57 8.42
CA TYR A 137 7.24 7.59 8.30
C TYR A 137 6.84 7.45 6.83
N LYS A 138 6.27 6.30 6.50
CA LYS A 138 5.74 6.02 5.19
C LYS A 138 4.52 5.12 5.30
N PHE A 139 3.50 5.45 4.53
CA PHE A 139 2.31 4.63 4.36
C PHE A 139 2.10 4.32 2.88
N GLY A 140 1.60 3.13 2.59
CA GLY A 140 1.27 2.71 1.24
C GLY A 140 -0.04 1.94 1.20
N PHE A 141 -0.74 2.08 0.08
CA PHE A 141 -2.00 1.39 -0.18
C PHE A 141 -2.04 0.90 -1.62
N GLY A 142 -2.51 -0.32 -1.83
CA GLY A 142 -2.51 -0.93 -3.15
C GLY A 142 -3.29 -2.22 -3.24
N LEU A 143 -3.01 -2.98 -4.29
CA LEU A 143 -3.61 -4.27 -4.57
C LEU A 143 -2.49 -5.30 -4.73
N ALA A 144 -2.67 -6.46 -4.12
CA ALA A 144 -1.80 -7.62 -4.24
C ALA A 144 -2.50 -8.76 -4.99
N PHE A 145 -1.69 -9.52 -5.71
CA PHE A 145 -2.08 -10.59 -6.62
C PHE A 145 -1.18 -11.81 -6.40
N ASN A 146 -1.44 -12.88 -7.15
CA ASN A 146 -0.64 -14.12 -7.14
C ASN A 146 -0.71 -14.88 -5.79
N TRP A 147 -1.86 -14.77 -5.14
CA TRP A 147 -2.25 -15.62 -4.02
C TRP A 147 -2.76 -16.96 -4.53
N LYS A 148 -2.52 -18.01 -3.76
CA LYS A 148 -3.24 -19.29 -3.91
C LYS A 148 -4.36 -19.32 -2.89
N PRO A 149 -5.61 -19.00 -3.27
CA PRO A 149 -6.69 -18.90 -2.30
C PRO A 149 -7.08 -20.25 -1.72
N PHE A 150 -7.88 -20.22 -0.66
CA PHE A 150 -8.64 -21.37 -0.20
C PHE A 150 -9.39 -22.08 -1.34
N HIS A 151 -9.30 -23.41 -1.39
CA HIS A 151 -10.14 -24.23 -2.28
C HIS A 151 -10.45 -25.56 -1.59
N GLN A 152 -11.72 -25.95 -1.51
CA GLN A 152 -12.14 -27.14 -0.75
C GLN A 152 -11.42 -28.42 -1.18
N ASP A 153 -11.23 -28.63 -2.49
CA ASP A 153 -10.60 -29.86 -2.98
C ASP A 153 -9.06 -29.77 -3.03
N ASN A 154 -8.50 -28.59 -3.34
CA ASN A 154 -7.09 -28.47 -3.74
C ASN A 154 -6.22 -27.69 -2.73
N ASN A 155 -6.83 -26.81 -1.92
CA ASN A 155 -6.16 -26.01 -0.90
C ASN A 155 -7.06 -25.78 0.33
N PRO A 156 -7.53 -26.86 1.00
CA PRO A 156 -8.52 -26.76 2.06
C PRO A 156 -7.97 -26.17 3.37
N TYR A 157 -6.65 -26.00 3.50
CA TYR A 157 -6.07 -25.48 4.74
C TYR A 157 -5.87 -23.96 4.71
N ASN A 158 -5.83 -23.32 3.53
CA ASN A 158 -5.52 -21.90 3.45
C ASN A 158 -6.72 -21.01 3.82
N TYR A 159 -7.03 -20.92 5.11
CA TYR A 159 -8.04 -20.00 5.62
C TYR A 159 -7.57 -18.53 5.65
N THR A 160 -6.30 -18.26 5.35
CA THR A 160 -5.73 -16.92 5.45
C THR A 160 -6.33 -15.97 4.42
N ILE A 161 -6.39 -16.41 3.16
CA ILE A 161 -6.82 -15.58 2.01
C ILE A 161 -7.71 -16.42 1.10
N GLY A 162 -8.96 -16.00 0.95
CA GLY A 162 -9.97 -16.68 0.11
C GLY A 162 -10.06 -16.15 -1.32
N SER A 163 -9.21 -15.19 -1.70
CA SER A 163 -9.24 -14.55 -3.02
C SER A 163 -7.86 -14.52 -3.67
N GLU A 164 -7.80 -14.60 -5.00
CA GLU A 164 -6.56 -14.37 -5.76
C GLU A 164 -6.04 -12.92 -5.62
N LYS A 165 -6.87 -12.02 -5.09
CA LYS A 165 -6.60 -10.58 -4.98
C LYS A 165 -6.87 -10.07 -3.56
N THR A 166 -5.96 -9.26 -3.04
CA THR A 166 -6.11 -8.64 -1.73
C THR A 166 -5.77 -7.16 -1.78
N ALA A 167 -6.30 -6.38 -0.85
CA ALA A 167 -5.76 -5.07 -0.53
C ALA A 167 -4.37 -5.24 0.08
N PHE A 168 -3.47 -4.31 -0.23
CA PHE A 168 -2.13 -4.21 0.33
C PHE A 168 -2.02 -2.92 1.11
N ILE A 169 -1.60 -3.02 2.37
CA ILE A 169 -1.33 -1.87 3.23
C ILE A 169 0.11 -1.98 3.72
N LEU A 170 0.86 -0.90 3.57
CA LEU A 170 2.23 -0.77 4.05
C LEU A 170 2.30 0.35 5.09
N GLY A 171 2.95 0.08 6.21
CA GLY A 171 3.36 1.08 7.20
C GLY A 171 4.84 0.92 7.51
N LYS A 172 5.60 2.01 7.48
CA LYS A 172 7.04 1.99 7.73
C LYS A 172 7.48 3.17 8.58
N LEU A 173 8.35 2.89 9.54
CA LEU A 173 9.13 3.87 10.28
C LEU A 173 10.60 3.62 9.99
N GLY A 174 11.37 4.65 9.66
CA GLY A 174 12.76 4.46 9.29
C GLY A 174 13.62 5.70 9.38
N VAL A 175 14.91 5.46 9.27
CA VAL A 175 15.95 6.48 9.18
C VAL A 175 16.59 6.40 7.81
N SER A 176 16.80 7.56 7.18
CA SER A 176 17.55 7.65 5.93
C SER A 176 18.81 8.48 6.12
N TYR A 177 19.88 8.10 5.42
CA TYR A 177 21.16 8.78 5.41
C TYR A 177 21.56 9.14 3.97
N GLN A 178 21.92 10.39 3.74
CA GLN A 178 22.43 10.85 2.44
C GLN A 178 23.88 10.42 2.26
N LEU A 179 24.11 9.47 1.35
CA LEU A 179 25.44 8.98 0.97
C LEU A 179 26.18 9.99 0.09
N GLY A 180 25.44 10.80 -0.67
CA GLY A 180 25.99 11.84 -1.53
C GLY A 180 24.88 12.74 -2.07
N LYS A 181 25.17 13.45 -3.18
CA LYS A 181 24.22 14.39 -3.81
C LYS A 181 22.97 13.69 -4.36
N HIS A 182 23.11 12.46 -4.84
CA HIS A 182 22.05 11.71 -5.52
C HIS A 182 21.61 10.44 -4.80
N TRP A 183 22.43 9.92 -3.88
CA TRP A 183 22.21 8.63 -3.25
C TRP A 183 21.80 8.78 -1.78
N GLU A 184 20.77 8.03 -1.39
CA GLU A 184 20.27 7.90 -0.02
C GLU A 184 20.14 6.41 0.31
N SER A 185 20.67 5.99 1.45
CA SER A 185 20.31 4.69 2.03
C SER A 185 19.28 4.88 3.13
N SER A 186 18.46 3.87 3.38
CA SER A 186 17.56 3.87 4.52
C SER A 186 17.44 2.51 5.17
N LEU A 187 17.25 2.52 6.49
CA LEU A 187 16.93 1.38 7.30
C LEU A 187 15.61 1.66 8.03
N GLY A 188 14.72 0.70 8.11
CA GLY A 188 13.46 0.86 8.84
C GLY A 188 12.79 -0.43 9.23
N ILE A 189 11.78 -0.30 10.09
CA ILE A 189 10.83 -1.36 10.41
C ILE A 189 9.60 -1.18 9.53
N THR A 190 9.11 -2.28 8.96
CA THR A 190 7.97 -2.26 8.03
C THR A 190 6.94 -3.29 8.45
N ALA A 191 5.68 -2.88 8.44
CA ALA A 191 4.52 -3.74 8.56
C ALA A 191 3.80 -3.78 7.22
N ASN A 192 3.57 -4.97 6.67
CA ASN A 192 2.73 -5.17 5.50
C ASN A 192 1.51 -5.99 5.89
N HIS A 193 0.33 -5.55 5.48
CA HIS A 193 -0.93 -6.24 5.71
C HIS A 193 -1.60 -6.55 4.38
N PHE A 194 -2.12 -7.77 4.28
CA PHE A 194 -2.88 -8.25 3.14
C PHE A 194 -4.22 -8.79 3.62
N SER A 195 -5.30 -8.33 3.02
CA SER A 195 -6.64 -8.87 3.25
C SER A 195 -7.54 -8.61 2.06
N ASN A 196 -8.50 -9.48 1.78
CA ASN A 196 -9.47 -9.25 0.71
C ASN A 196 -10.68 -8.42 1.18
N GLY A 197 -10.61 -7.76 2.36
CA GLY A 197 -11.72 -6.96 2.89
C GLY A 197 -13.01 -7.74 3.13
N ALA A 198 -12.93 -9.06 3.30
CA ALA A 198 -14.05 -10.00 3.32
C ALA A 198 -14.89 -10.01 2.03
N VAL A 199 -14.31 -9.59 0.89
CA VAL A 199 -14.94 -9.73 -0.43
C VAL A 199 -15.20 -11.20 -0.75
N GLU A 200 -14.29 -12.10 -0.34
CA GLU A 200 -14.38 -13.55 -0.48
C GLU A 200 -13.92 -14.20 0.84
N MET A 201 -14.75 -14.98 1.50
CA MET A 201 -14.31 -15.75 2.68
C MET A 201 -13.71 -17.10 2.26
N PRO A 202 -12.77 -17.67 3.04
CA PRO A 202 -12.24 -17.16 4.31
C PRO A 202 -11.28 -15.97 4.15
N ASN A 203 -11.21 -15.06 5.13
CA ASN A 203 -10.30 -13.91 5.09
C ASN A 203 -9.83 -13.53 6.49
N TRP A 204 -8.86 -14.28 7.01
CA TRP A 204 -8.19 -13.95 8.27
C TRP A 204 -7.09 -12.90 8.08
N GLY A 205 -6.63 -12.72 6.84
CA GLY A 205 -5.57 -11.80 6.46
C GLY A 205 -4.18 -12.31 6.81
N LEU A 206 -3.17 -11.70 6.20
CA LEU A 206 -1.76 -12.00 6.40
C LEU A 206 -1.02 -10.74 6.84
N ASN A 207 -0.25 -10.85 7.93
CA ASN A 207 0.52 -9.75 8.48
C ASN A 207 2.01 -10.08 8.46
N LEU A 208 2.81 -9.17 7.94
CA LEU A 208 4.26 -9.29 7.86
C LEU A 208 4.91 -8.17 8.68
N ALA A 209 5.96 -8.50 9.44
CA ALA A 209 6.80 -7.54 10.13
C ALA A 209 8.27 -7.76 9.77
N SER A 210 8.96 -6.73 9.28
CA SER A 210 10.31 -6.85 8.72
C SER A 210 11.21 -5.68 9.05
N ILE A 211 12.51 -5.94 8.90
CA ILE A 211 13.50 -4.90 8.65
C ILE A 211 13.54 -4.66 7.15
N ASP A 212 13.57 -3.39 6.75
CA ASP A 212 13.70 -2.93 5.37
C ASP A 212 15.00 -2.13 5.22
N LEU A 213 15.82 -2.57 4.27
CA LEU A 213 16.96 -1.83 3.76
C LEU A 213 16.60 -1.29 2.37
N ALA A 214 16.87 -0.01 2.13
CA ALA A 214 16.64 0.59 0.82
C ALA A 214 17.82 1.42 0.34
N LEU A 215 18.01 1.41 -0.97
CA LEU A 215 18.88 2.34 -1.69
C LEU A 215 18.03 3.16 -2.65
N LYS A 216 18.17 4.48 -2.58
CA LYS A 216 17.42 5.43 -3.40
C LYS A 216 18.36 6.32 -4.19
N TYR A 217 18.04 6.47 -5.46
CA TYR A 217 18.60 7.47 -6.36
C TYR A 217 17.62 8.63 -6.52
N ARG A 218 18.14 9.86 -6.48
CA ARG A 218 17.40 11.10 -6.68
C ARG A 218 18.00 11.83 -7.89
N VAL A 219 17.19 12.14 -8.90
CA VAL A 219 17.67 12.87 -10.08
C VAL A 219 18.18 14.26 -9.69
N SER A 220 17.43 14.99 -8.85
CA SER A 220 17.89 16.24 -8.24
C SER A 220 18.13 16.08 -6.75
N GLN A 221 19.03 16.94 -6.24
CA GLN A 221 19.18 17.14 -4.81
C GLN A 221 17.86 17.60 -4.18
N LEU A 222 17.70 17.31 -2.89
CA LEU A 222 16.60 17.86 -2.12
C LEU A 222 16.56 19.39 -2.29
N PRO A 223 15.36 20.00 -2.45
CA PRO A 223 15.24 21.44 -2.29
C PRO A 223 15.88 21.86 -0.97
N GLY A 224 16.55 23.01 -0.96
CA GLY A 224 17.27 23.54 0.20
C GLY A 224 16.34 23.88 1.37
N LYS A 225 16.73 24.85 2.22
CA LYS A 225 15.80 25.36 3.24
C LYS A 225 14.56 25.91 2.53
N VAL A 226 13.39 25.41 2.95
CA VAL A 226 12.10 25.89 2.48
C VAL A 226 11.44 26.67 3.60
N ASP A 227 10.71 27.71 3.24
CA ASP A 227 9.97 28.54 4.18
C ASP A 227 9.10 27.71 5.11
N LYS A 228 8.88 28.23 6.31
CA LYS A 228 7.96 27.59 7.25
C LYS A 228 6.56 27.55 6.64
N ALA A 229 5.82 26.49 6.94
CA ALA A 229 4.41 26.43 6.58
C ALA A 229 3.68 27.67 7.12
N PRO A 230 2.80 28.31 6.33
CA PRO A 230 1.99 29.40 6.83
C PRO A 230 1.18 28.93 8.03
N LYS A 231 0.96 29.81 9.02
CA LYS A 231 0.12 29.48 10.18
C LYS A 231 -1.28 29.15 9.67
N ALA A 232 -1.72 27.91 9.91
CA ALA A 232 -3.06 27.49 9.54
C ALA A 232 -4.08 28.32 10.32
N ARG A 233 -5.03 28.95 9.61
CA ARG A 233 -6.23 29.49 10.24
C ARG A 233 -7.10 28.30 10.63
N LYS A 234 -7.61 28.27 11.86
CA LYS A 234 -8.61 27.26 12.24
C LYS A 234 -9.83 27.44 11.33
N LEU A 235 -10.12 26.43 10.54
CA LEU A 235 -11.32 26.31 9.73
C LEU A 235 -11.97 24.98 10.14
N SER A 236 -13.28 25.00 10.30
CA SER A 236 -14.10 23.80 10.40
C SER A 236 -14.34 23.30 8.98
N GLU A 237 -13.73 22.17 8.64
CA GLU A 237 -14.00 21.48 7.38
C GLU A 237 -14.92 20.31 7.68
N LEU A 238 -16.00 20.18 6.91
CA LEU A 238 -16.84 18.98 6.89
C LEU A 238 -16.49 18.23 5.61
N TYR A 239 -16.02 17.01 5.73
CA TYR A 239 -15.83 16.13 4.58
C TYR A 239 -16.77 14.94 4.67
N ALA A 240 -17.34 14.55 3.52
CA ALA A 240 -18.11 13.32 3.38
C ALA A 240 -17.39 12.42 2.38
N VAL A 241 -17.01 11.22 2.82
CA VAL A 241 -16.41 10.19 1.97
C VAL A 241 -17.47 9.13 1.71
N VAL A 242 -17.84 8.96 0.44
CA VAL A 242 -18.70 7.87 -0.01
C VAL A 242 -17.82 6.72 -0.48
N PHE A 243 -18.07 5.52 0.04
CA PHE A 243 -17.36 4.32 -0.39
C PHE A 243 -18.36 3.22 -0.77
N GLY A 244 -17.92 2.32 -1.65
CA GLY A 244 -18.71 1.19 -2.14
C GLY A 244 -17.83 -0.03 -2.35
N GLY A 245 -18.39 -1.22 -2.14
CA GLY A 245 -17.71 -2.49 -2.31
C GLY A 245 -18.70 -3.63 -2.54
N LYS A 246 -18.16 -4.82 -2.86
CA LYS A 246 -18.93 -6.06 -2.94
C LYS A 246 -18.42 -6.98 -1.82
N LYS A 247 -19.33 -7.60 -1.09
CA LYS A 247 -19.00 -8.57 -0.04
C LYS A 247 -19.60 -9.93 -0.40
N GLN A 248 -18.87 -11.01 -0.13
CA GLN A 248 -19.40 -12.37 -0.22
C GLN A 248 -19.26 -13.07 1.12
N THR A 249 -20.32 -13.73 1.54
CA THR A 249 -20.36 -14.52 2.78
C THR A 249 -20.88 -15.92 2.50
N TRP A 250 -20.42 -16.86 3.33
CA TRP A 250 -20.87 -18.24 3.31
C TRP A 250 -21.73 -18.47 4.54
N PHE A 251 -22.91 -19.04 4.34
CA PHE A 251 -23.80 -19.43 5.42
C PHE A 251 -23.99 -20.94 5.42
N TYR A 252 -24.01 -21.53 6.61
CA TYR A 252 -24.44 -22.91 6.80
C TYR A 252 -25.97 -22.95 6.84
N ASP A 253 -26.60 -23.52 5.81
CA ASP A 253 -28.06 -23.70 5.78
C ASP A 253 -28.44 -24.96 6.56
N ARG A 254 -28.92 -24.77 7.79
CA ARG A 254 -29.36 -25.86 8.68
C ARG A 254 -30.55 -26.67 8.14
N ARG A 255 -31.20 -26.22 7.06
CA ARG A 255 -32.40 -26.88 6.49
C ARG A 255 -32.08 -27.82 5.32
N GLN A 256 -30.85 -27.86 4.82
CA GLN A 256 -30.46 -28.78 3.76
C GLN A 256 -29.96 -30.11 4.35
N THR A 257 -30.42 -31.21 3.77
CA THR A 257 -30.15 -32.60 4.21
C THR A 257 -28.83 -33.16 3.69
N GLU A 258 -28.08 -32.41 2.86
CA GLU A 258 -26.79 -32.84 2.33
C GLU A 258 -25.61 -32.25 3.13
N PRO A 259 -24.55 -33.01 3.43
CA PRO A 259 -23.54 -32.62 4.42
C PRO A 259 -22.62 -31.46 4.06
N ASN A 260 -22.70 -30.86 2.87
CA ASN A 260 -21.65 -29.97 2.33
C ASN A 260 -22.19 -28.85 1.41
N LYS A 261 -23.23 -28.11 1.78
CA LYS A 261 -23.69 -26.97 0.96
C LYS A 261 -23.73 -25.68 1.76
N PHE A 262 -22.58 -25.03 1.86
CA PHE A 262 -22.54 -23.62 2.19
C PHE A 262 -23.22 -22.80 1.08
N VAL A 263 -24.09 -21.87 1.45
CA VAL A 263 -24.78 -20.99 0.51
C VAL A 263 -23.95 -19.72 0.29
N HIS A 264 -23.62 -19.43 -0.97
CA HIS A 264 -22.94 -18.20 -1.37
C HIS A 264 -23.93 -17.05 -1.52
N MET A 265 -23.71 -15.96 -0.79
CA MET A 265 -24.48 -14.73 -0.95
C MET A 265 -23.54 -13.55 -1.22
N GLY A 266 -23.74 -12.89 -2.36
CA GLY A 266 -23.03 -11.66 -2.73
C GLY A 266 -23.93 -10.45 -2.56
N TYR A 267 -23.46 -9.41 -1.87
CA TYR A 267 -24.20 -8.16 -1.72
C TYR A 267 -23.29 -6.94 -1.87
N LEU A 268 -23.87 -5.84 -2.33
CA LEU A 268 -23.19 -4.55 -2.40
C LEU A 268 -23.20 -3.93 -1.00
N ILE A 269 -22.07 -3.37 -0.61
CA ILE A 269 -21.92 -2.55 0.59
C ILE A 269 -21.59 -1.13 0.15
N GLY A 270 -22.21 -0.16 0.81
CA GLY A 270 -21.93 1.25 0.60
C GLY A 270 -22.02 1.97 1.94
N GLY A 271 -21.26 3.05 2.07
CA GLY A 271 -21.28 3.84 3.29
C GLY A 271 -20.86 5.28 3.03
N VAL A 272 -21.27 6.15 3.94
CA VAL A 272 -20.86 7.54 4.00
C VAL A 272 -20.16 7.74 5.33
N SER A 273 -18.94 8.24 5.29
CA SER A 273 -18.19 8.67 6.48
C SER A 273 -18.10 10.19 6.46
N THR A 274 -18.46 10.83 7.57
CA THR A 274 -18.40 12.28 7.73
C THR A 274 -17.42 12.65 8.84
N GLY A 275 -16.64 13.72 8.67
CA GLY A 275 -15.72 14.24 9.69
C GLY A 275 -15.54 15.75 9.60
#